data_AF-A0AAE9IRQ2-F1
#
_entry.id   AF-A0AAE9IRQ2-F1
#
_cell.length_a   1.000
_cell.length_b   1.000
_cell.length_c   1.000
_cell.angle_alpha   90.00
_cell.angle_beta   90.00
_cell.angle_gamma   90.00
#
_symmetry.space_group_name_H-M   'P 1'
#
loop_
_entity.id
_entity.type
_entity.pdbx_description
1 polymer ?
#
loop_
_entity_poly.entity_id
_entity_poly.type
_entity_poly.pdbx_seq_one_letter_code
_entity_poly.pdbx_strand_id
1 'polypeptide(L)'
;MTDKLITMPNRLEIRELTLYEYQQYEAIFQNYTQLVDLNIQEMKETRDCSLYSPLLKPPSFSDRFMNEYWIECDNEKKKELEDISDSERFICFIEMNSDEKTLKCDHCKKTTHQKCASNWLQIHQSCPHCRREQLDPEELPALS
;
A
#
# COMPACT_ATOMS: atom_id res chain seq x y z
N MET A 1 -9.49 -3.97 11.21
CA MET A 1 -9.55 -3.36 9.86
C MET A 1 -9.78 -1.86 9.97
N THR A 2 -10.85 -1.45 10.67
CA THR A 2 -11.24 -0.05 10.87
C THR A 2 -10.30 0.73 11.80
N ASP A 3 -9.63 0.07 12.75
CA ASP A 3 -8.74 0.72 13.74
C ASP A 3 -7.68 1.63 13.11
N LYS A 4 -7.15 1.22 11.95
CA LYS A 4 -6.13 1.97 11.23
C LYS A 4 -6.70 3.32 10.74
N LEU A 5 -7.85 3.31 10.08
CA LEU A 5 -8.51 4.52 9.59
C LEU A 5 -9.04 5.40 10.72
N ILE A 6 -9.47 4.81 11.84
CA ILE A 6 -9.98 5.56 13.00
C ILE A 6 -8.88 6.41 13.65
N THR A 7 -7.65 5.90 13.65
CA THR A 7 -6.50 6.54 14.31
C THR A 7 -5.76 7.56 13.44
N MET A 8 -6.12 7.72 12.16
CA MET A 8 -5.48 8.68 11.26
C MET A 8 -5.89 10.13 11.61
N PRO A 9 -4.93 11.01 11.96
CA PRO A 9 -5.25 12.34 12.51
C PRO A 9 -5.71 13.35 11.44
N ASN A 10 -5.39 13.14 10.16
CA ASN A 10 -5.48 14.19 9.14
C ASN A 10 -6.66 14.05 8.15
N ARG A 11 -7.63 13.17 8.40
CA ARG A 11 -8.82 12.99 7.52
C ARG A 11 -10.10 12.76 8.32
N LEU A 12 -10.68 13.87 8.81
CA LEU A 12 -11.90 13.86 9.63
C LEU A 12 -13.07 13.12 8.97
N GLU A 13 -13.32 13.39 7.68
CA GLU A 13 -14.45 12.79 6.94
C GLU A 13 -14.35 11.26 6.84
N ILE A 14 -13.16 10.72 6.58
CA ILE A 14 -12.94 9.27 6.48
C ILE A 14 -13.10 8.63 7.86
N ARG A 15 -12.64 9.29 8.92
CA ARG A 15 -12.80 8.80 10.29
C ARG A 15 -14.27 8.72 10.70
N GLU A 16 -15.04 9.77 10.41
CA GLU A 16 -16.48 9.80 10.68
C GLU A 16 -17.23 8.73 9.90
N LEU A 17 -16.92 8.57 8.60
CA LEU A 17 -17.46 7.49 7.78
C LEU A 17 -17.11 6.12 8.37
N THR A 18 -15.86 5.91 8.77
CA THR A 18 -15.39 4.64 9.35
C THR A 18 -16.13 4.30 10.64
N LEU A 19 -16.32 5.28 11.53
CA LEU A 19 -17.03 5.08 12.79
C LEU A 19 -18.49 4.73 12.55
N TYR A 20 -19.15 5.45 11.65
CA TYR A 20 -20.55 5.17 11.29
C TYR A 20 -20.71 3.77 10.70
N GLU A 21 -19.86 3.40 9.74
CA GLU A 21 -19.89 2.09 9.09
C GLU A 21 -19.62 0.94 10.07
N TYR A 22 -18.69 1.15 11.01
CA TYR A 22 -18.42 0.19 12.09
C TYR A 22 -19.64 -0.02 12.99
N GLN A 23 -20.27 1.07 13.45
CA GLN A 23 -21.47 0.99 14.29
C GLN A 23 -22.63 0.28 13.59
N GLN A 24 -22.86 0.60 12.31
CA GLN A 24 -23.90 -0.04 11.50
C GLN A 24 -23.62 -1.53 11.32
N TYR A 25 -22.37 -1.89 11.00
CA TYR A 25 -21.96 -3.29 10.87
C TYR A 25 -22.20 -4.06 12.17
N GLU A 26 -21.79 -3.51 13.31
CA GLU A 26 -21.94 -4.15 14.62
C GLU A 26 -23.41 -4.40 14.98
N ALA A 27 -24.28 -3.41 14.76
CA ALA A 27 -25.72 -3.55 15.00
C ALA A 27 -26.34 -4.63 14.09
N ILE A 28 -26.00 -4.64 12.79
CA ILE A 28 -26.50 -5.64 11.85
C ILE A 28 -25.96 -7.03 12.20
N PHE A 29 -24.70 -7.13 12.60
CA PHE A 29 -24.07 -8.39 13.02
C PHE A 29 -24.73 -8.99 14.26
N GLN A 30 -25.04 -8.17 15.25
CA GLN A 30 -25.77 -8.61 16.44
C GLN A 30 -27.16 -9.16 16.08
N ASN A 31 -27.92 -8.43 15.26
CA ASN A 31 -29.25 -8.87 14.82
C ASN A 31 -29.18 -10.15 13.98
N TYR A 32 -28.21 -10.25 13.07
CA TYR A 32 -27.99 -11.44 12.25
C TYR A 32 -27.68 -12.66 13.11
N THR A 33 -26.79 -12.52 14.09
CA THR A 33 -26.39 -13.61 14.99
C THR A 33 -27.56 -14.08 15.84
N GLN A 34 -28.33 -13.15 16.42
CA GLN A 34 -29.53 -13.48 17.18
C GLN A 34 -30.57 -14.25 16.35
N LEU A 35 -30.79 -13.84 15.10
CA LEU A 35 -31.70 -14.54 14.19
C LEU A 35 -31.23 -15.97 13.89
N VAL A 36 -29.94 -16.13 13.63
CA VAL A 36 -29.33 -17.45 13.40
C VAL A 36 -29.50 -18.34 14.63
N ASP A 37 -29.21 -17.81 15.82
CA ASP A 37 -29.33 -18.55 17.09
C ASP A 37 -30.79 -18.98 17.36
N LEU A 38 -31.76 -18.10 17.09
CA LEU A 38 -33.19 -18.42 17.20
C LEU A 38 -33.58 -19.55 16.24
N ASN A 39 -33.21 -19.46 14.97
CA ASN A 39 -33.49 -20.51 13.98
C ASN A 39 -32.82 -21.85 14.37
N ILE A 40 -31.60 -21.81 14.93
CA ILE A 40 -30.91 -23.01 15.43
C ILE A 40 -31.66 -23.61 16.63
N GLN A 41 -32.18 -22.77 17.53
CA GLN A 41 -32.94 -23.23 18.68
C GLN A 41 -34.26 -23.88 18.26
N GLU A 42 -35.01 -23.23 17.36
CA GLU A 42 -36.24 -23.78 16.79
C GLU A 42 -35.97 -25.10 16.08
N MET A 43 -34.89 -25.21 15.31
CA MET A 43 -34.48 -26.46 14.66
C MET A 43 -34.28 -27.60 15.67
N LYS A 44 -33.63 -27.32 16.79
CA LYS A 44 -33.38 -28.33 17.84
C LYS A 44 -34.68 -28.78 18.51
N GLU A 45 -35.65 -27.88 18.66
CA GLU A 45 -36.91 -28.13 19.34
C GLU A 45 -37.94 -28.82 18.44
N THR A 46 -38.19 -28.29 17.23
CA THR A 46 -39.27 -28.74 16.36
C THR A 46 -38.84 -29.78 15.33
N ARG A 47 -37.55 -29.79 14.97
CA ARG A 47 -37.00 -30.52 13.80
C ARG A 47 -37.68 -30.18 12.47
N ASP A 48 -38.36 -29.04 12.40
CA ASP A 48 -39.07 -28.57 11.20
C ASP A 48 -38.41 -27.30 10.68
N CYS A 49 -37.89 -27.37 9.45
CA CYS A 49 -37.19 -26.26 8.81
C CYS A 49 -38.11 -25.29 8.06
N SER A 50 -39.40 -25.61 7.94
CA SER A 50 -40.36 -24.77 7.22
C SER A 50 -40.79 -23.53 8.01
N LEU A 51 -40.53 -23.50 9.32
CA LEU A 51 -40.95 -22.43 10.23
C LEU A 51 -39.89 -21.33 10.41
N TYR A 52 -38.70 -21.47 9.82
CA TYR A 52 -37.59 -20.56 10.08
C TYR A 52 -37.82 -19.18 9.46
N SER A 53 -37.41 -18.17 10.22
CA SER A 53 -37.35 -16.81 9.71
C SER A 53 -36.25 -16.69 8.65
N PRO A 54 -36.49 -16.01 7.51
CA PRO A 54 -35.52 -15.89 6.44
C PRO A 54 -34.30 -15.10 6.93
N LEU A 55 -33.10 -15.63 6.63
CA LEU A 55 -31.86 -14.95 6.99
C LEU A 55 -31.73 -13.62 6.26
N LEU A 56 -31.34 -12.60 7.01
CA LEU A 56 -30.96 -11.31 6.45
C LEU A 56 -29.70 -11.47 5.58
N LYS A 57 -29.38 -10.44 4.80
CA LYS A 57 -28.07 -10.40 4.13
C LYS A 57 -26.97 -10.43 5.19
N PRO A 58 -25.87 -11.18 4.95
CA PRO A 58 -24.73 -11.15 5.84
C PRO A 58 -24.26 -9.71 6.09
N PRO A 59 -23.87 -9.37 7.33
CA PRO A 59 -23.33 -8.06 7.65
C PRO A 59 -22.13 -7.76 6.76
N SER A 60 -22.12 -6.58 6.14
CA SER A 60 -21.02 -6.10 5.31
C SER A 60 -20.92 -4.58 5.39
N PHE A 61 -19.72 -4.06 5.16
CA PHE A 61 -19.55 -2.62 4.96
C PHE A 61 -20.11 -2.17 3.61
N SER A 62 -20.39 -0.88 3.48
CA SER A 62 -20.83 -0.32 2.20
C SER A 62 -19.71 -0.30 1.15
N ASP A 63 -20.09 -0.35 -0.13
CA ASP A 63 -19.15 -0.21 -1.25
C ASP A 63 -18.40 1.13 -1.18
N ARG A 64 -19.09 2.19 -0.75
CA ARG A 64 -18.50 3.52 -0.55
C ARG A 64 -17.33 3.44 0.43
N PHE A 65 -17.56 2.84 1.60
CA PHE A 65 -16.51 2.70 2.60
C PHE A 65 -15.37 1.81 2.13
N MET A 66 -15.67 0.67 1.49
CA MET A 66 -14.64 -0.23 1.00
C MET A 66 -13.74 0.44 -0.04
N ASN A 67 -14.29 1.27 -0.93
CA ASN A 67 -13.51 2.03 -1.91
C ASN A 67 -12.54 3.00 -1.22
N GLU A 68 -13.00 3.77 -0.23
CA GLU A 68 -12.14 4.67 0.53
C GLU A 68 -11.04 3.91 1.29
N TYR A 69 -11.39 2.78 1.90
CA TYR A 69 -10.44 1.91 2.59
C TYR A 69 -9.32 1.42 1.66
N TRP A 70 -9.66 0.96 0.46
CA TRP A 70 -8.66 0.49 -0.51
C TRP A 70 -7.75 1.62 -1.00
N ILE A 71 -8.31 2.80 -1.26
CA ILE A 71 -7.53 3.99 -1.63
C ILE A 71 -6.50 4.32 -0.55
N GLU A 72 -6.89 4.31 0.72
CA GLU A 72 -5.96 4.57 1.82
C GLU A 72 -4.88 3.49 1.94
N CYS A 73 -5.23 2.21 1.80
CA CYS A 73 -4.25 1.13 1.80
C CYS A 73 -3.20 1.28 0.69
N ASP A 74 -3.63 1.68 -0.51
CA ASP A 74 -2.72 1.88 -1.65
C ASP A 74 -1.84 3.13 -1.48
N ASN A 75 -2.38 4.19 -0.88
CA ASN A 75 -1.60 5.38 -0.55
C ASN A 75 -0.52 5.09 0.51
N GLU A 76 -0.82 4.25 1.50
CA GLU A 76 0.15 3.84 2.49
C GLU A 76 1.28 3.01 1.88
N LYS A 77 0.96 2.04 1.01
CA LYS A 77 1.99 1.28 0.27
C LYS A 77 2.89 2.21 -0.55
N LYS A 78 2.33 3.25 -1.18
CA LYS A 78 3.13 4.24 -1.91
C LYS A 78 4.07 5.00 -0.98
N LYS A 79 3.60 5.43 0.20
CA LYS A 79 4.45 6.08 1.21
C LYS A 79 5.56 5.17 1.72
N GLU A 80 5.26 3.90 2.01
CA GLU A 80 6.27 2.92 2.43
C GLU A 80 7.33 2.71 1.34
N LEU A 81 6.94 2.66 0.07
CA LEU A 81 7.87 2.58 -1.07
C LEU A 81 8.72 3.86 -1.24
N GLU A 82 8.14 5.03 -0.96
CA GLU A 82 8.85 6.32 -0.98
C GLU A 82 9.86 6.44 0.18
N ASP A 83 9.51 5.96 1.38
CA ASP A 83 10.38 5.98 2.57
C ASP A 83 11.55 4.99 2.45
N ILE A 84 11.33 3.80 1.87
CA ILE A 84 12.39 2.84 1.55
C ILE A 84 13.33 3.40 0.46
N SER A 85 12.75 4.15 -0.49
CA SER A 85 13.50 4.85 -1.54
C SER A 85 14.42 5.96 -1.00
N ASP A 86 14.25 6.46 0.23
CA ASP A 86 15.16 7.47 0.80
C ASP A 86 16.39 6.87 1.49
N SER A 87 16.25 5.68 2.10
CA SER A 87 17.27 5.13 2.99
C SER A 87 18.29 4.20 2.29
N GLU A 88 17.92 3.56 1.19
CA GLU A 88 18.82 2.65 0.44
C GLU A 88 18.63 2.81 -1.08
N ARG A 89 19.03 3.97 -1.61
CA ARG A 89 19.05 4.22 -3.07
C ARG A 89 20.15 3.44 -3.77
N PHE A 90 19.96 2.14 -3.92
CA PHE A 90 20.71 1.31 -4.84
C PHE A 90 20.04 1.37 -6.22
N ILE A 91 20.79 1.69 -7.28
CA ILE A 91 20.27 1.53 -8.65
C ILE A 91 20.06 0.04 -8.97
N CYS A 92 20.88 -0.82 -8.35
CA CYS A 92 20.81 -2.27 -8.45
C CYS A 92 21.37 -2.91 -7.18
N PHE A 93 20.92 -4.11 -6.87
CA PHE A 93 21.37 -4.92 -5.72
C PHE A 93 22.48 -5.92 -6.07
N ILE A 94 23.19 -5.70 -7.19
CA ILE A 94 24.24 -6.61 -7.67
C ILE A 94 25.57 -6.15 -7.07
N GLU A 95 26.35 -7.08 -6.53
CA GLU A 95 27.72 -6.81 -6.07
C GLU A 95 28.63 -6.43 -7.25
N MET A 96 29.50 -5.46 -7.01
CA MET A 96 30.41 -4.93 -8.02
C MET A 96 31.72 -5.72 -8.02
N ASN A 97 32.05 -6.32 -9.16
CA ASN A 97 33.32 -7.01 -9.34
C ASN A 97 34.44 -6.02 -9.69
N SER A 98 35.69 -6.36 -9.38
CA SER A 98 36.85 -5.46 -9.57
C SER A 98 37.15 -5.13 -11.04
N ASP A 99 36.64 -5.91 -11.97
CA ASP A 99 36.83 -5.81 -13.42
C ASP A 99 35.66 -5.10 -14.14
N GLU A 100 34.58 -4.79 -13.42
CA GLU A 100 33.41 -4.12 -14.00
C GLU A 100 33.64 -2.62 -14.17
N LYS A 101 33.14 -2.05 -15.28
CA LYS A 101 33.15 -0.60 -15.50
C LYS A 101 32.22 0.09 -14.50
N THR A 102 32.71 1.17 -13.90
CA THR A 102 31.99 1.93 -12.89
C THR A 102 31.93 3.41 -13.21
N LEU A 103 30.82 4.05 -12.87
CA LEU A 103 30.70 5.50 -12.84
C LEU A 103 30.74 5.99 -11.39
N LYS A 104 31.57 6.99 -11.12
CA LYS A 104 31.67 7.66 -9.83
C LYS A 104 31.08 9.05 -9.91
N CYS A 105 30.20 9.39 -8.97
CA CYS A 105 29.64 10.74 -8.90
C CYS A 105 30.67 11.74 -8.36
N ASP A 106 30.83 12.88 -9.02
CA ASP A 106 31.74 13.93 -8.56
C ASP A 106 31.30 14.62 -7.28
N HIS A 107 30.01 14.63 -6.98
CA HIS A 107 29.48 15.29 -5.80
C HIS A 107 29.47 14.41 -4.56
N CYS A 108 28.86 13.22 -4.64
CA CYS A 108 28.70 12.34 -3.48
C CYS A 108 29.75 11.23 -3.39
N LYS A 109 30.62 11.11 -4.40
CA LYS A 109 31.70 10.12 -4.49
C LYS A 109 31.27 8.66 -4.45
N LYS A 110 29.97 8.37 -4.48
CA LYS A 110 29.43 7.01 -4.61
C LYS A 110 29.69 6.47 -6.02
N THR A 111 29.92 5.16 -6.07
CA THR A 111 30.27 4.42 -7.28
C THR A 111 29.14 3.46 -7.64
N THR A 112 28.81 3.39 -8.93
CA THR A 112 27.72 2.57 -9.48
C THR A 112 28.21 1.87 -10.74
N HIS A 113 27.63 0.72 -11.12
CA HIS A 113 27.95 0.12 -12.43
C HIS A 113 27.70 1.13 -13.56
N GLN A 114 28.60 1.19 -14.54
CA GLN A 114 28.47 2.10 -15.68
C GLN A 114 27.12 1.90 -16.38
N LYS A 115 26.75 0.64 -16.67
CA LYS A 115 25.47 0.32 -17.33
C LYS A 115 24.24 0.78 -16.55
N CYS A 116 24.26 0.60 -15.23
CA CYS A 116 23.17 1.05 -14.36
C CYS A 116 23.07 2.58 -14.34
N ALA A 117 24.22 3.26 -14.33
CA ALA A 117 24.27 4.71 -14.40
C ALA A 117 23.80 5.24 -15.77
N SER A 118 24.28 4.68 -16.89
CA SER A 118 23.87 5.11 -18.23
C SER A 118 22.36 5.02 -18.44
N ASN A 119 21.74 3.88 -18.09
CA ASN A 119 20.29 3.71 -18.16
C ASN A 119 19.54 4.76 -17.32
N TRP A 120 20.07 5.11 -16.16
CA TRP A 120 19.47 6.12 -15.29
C TRP A 120 19.61 7.54 -15.86
N LEU A 121 20.80 7.87 -16.38
CA LEU A 121 21.16 9.19 -16.88
C LEU A 121 20.41 9.56 -18.16
N GLN A 122 20.07 8.58 -19.00
CA GLN A 122 19.19 8.77 -20.16
C GLN A 122 17.83 9.39 -19.80
N ILE A 123 17.31 9.10 -18.61
CA ILE A 123 15.99 9.56 -18.17
C ILE A 123 16.10 10.78 -17.25
N HIS A 124 17.05 10.76 -16.32
CA HIS A 124 17.05 11.69 -15.18
C HIS A 124 18.21 12.70 -15.18
N GLN A 125 19.24 12.53 -16.02
CA GLN A 125 20.44 13.40 -16.11
C GLN A 125 21.00 13.85 -14.74
N SER A 126 20.94 12.97 -13.75
CA SER A 126 21.29 13.27 -12.36
C SER A 126 21.83 12.05 -11.64
N CYS A 127 22.64 12.27 -10.62
CA CYS A 127 23.18 11.20 -9.80
C CYS A 127 22.04 10.43 -9.10
N PRO A 128 21.98 9.09 -9.21
CA PRO A 128 20.93 8.28 -8.59
C PRO A 128 20.98 8.31 -7.05
N HIS A 129 22.14 8.64 -6.48
CA HIS A 129 22.32 8.72 -5.03
C HIS A 129 22.08 10.09 -4.44
N CYS A 130 22.54 11.16 -5.09
CA CYS A 130 22.48 12.53 -4.54
C CYS A 130 21.62 13.50 -5.35
N ARG A 131 21.05 13.05 -6.48
CA ARG A 131 20.15 13.79 -7.38
C ARG A 131 20.72 15.08 -7.98
N ARG A 132 22.00 15.38 -7.74
CA ARG A 132 22.71 16.48 -8.42
C ARG A 132 22.96 16.12 -9.88
N GLU A 133 23.02 17.15 -10.72
CA GLU A 133 23.27 17.03 -12.15
C GLU A 133 24.52 16.19 -12.42
N GLN A 134 24.38 15.25 -13.33
CA GLN A 134 25.46 14.37 -13.76
C GLN A 134 25.14 13.94 -15.19
N LEU A 135 26.10 14.09 -16.10
CA LEU A 135 25.95 13.67 -17.49
C LEU A 135 26.60 12.30 -17.68
N ASP A 136 26.13 11.54 -18.66
CA ASP A 136 26.77 10.28 -19.03
C ASP A 136 28.02 10.58 -19.88
N PRO A 137 29.23 10.22 -19.40
CA PRO A 137 30.45 10.42 -20.17
C PRO A 137 30.51 9.61 -21.48
N GLU A 138 29.72 8.53 -21.61
CA GLU A 138 29.67 7.73 -22.85
C GLU A 138 28.77 8.37 -23.93
N GLU A 139 27.74 9.12 -23.54
CA GLU A 139 26.85 9.82 -24.50
C GLU A 139 27.35 11.23 -24.86
N LEU A 140 28.04 11.90 -23.93
CA LEU A 140 28.61 13.23 -24.11
C LEU A 140 30.07 13.24 -23.67
N PRO A 141 31.00 12.70 -24.49
CA PRO A 141 32.41 12.76 -24.19
C PRO A 141 32.86 14.22 -24.08
N ALA A 142 33.67 14.54 -23.08
CA ALA A 142 34.26 15.86 -22.94
C ALA A 142 35.00 16.22 -24.23
N LEU A 143 34.71 17.40 -24.81
CA LEU A 143 35.45 17.92 -25.95
C LEU A 143 36.89 18.19 -25.50
N SER A 144 37.80 17.29 -25.87
CA SER A 144 39.24 17.40 -25.68
C SER A 144 39.86 18.53 -26.49
#